data_AF-A0A9X2GIT3-F1
#
_entry.id   AF-A0A9X2GIT3-F1
#
_cell.length_a   1.000
_cell.length_b   1.000
_cell.length_c   1.000
_cell.angle_alpha   90.00
_cell.angle_beta   90.00
_cell.angle_gamma   90.00
#
_symmetry.space_group_name_H-M   'P 1'
#
loop_
_entity.id
_entity.type
_entity.pdbx_description
1 polymer ?
#
loop_
_entity_poly.entity_id
_entity_poly.type
_entity_poly.pdbx_seq_one_letter_code
_entity_poly.pdbx_strand_id
1 'polypeptide(L)'
;MKNTIAPLRQEPEPEVDRDKQVTLETWHSLDGKQTALDDGRGKLVIAPVGPGVTSADLGTAPVTPEEMISRIGASIDATPASAFDEAHVTRQERIFLTISSLLSGQPLAADARAALFRALPLIQGVAVKQGAVDAAGRHGVAFVYTGAYERSEIIVSAQDYRFLGTYGETVADRTFDLPGGATHTVKAGIPVAWTAQLAAKVVGKPGARP
;
A
#
# COMPACT_ATOMS: atom_id res chain seq x y z
N MET A 1 1.31 24.37 -20.28
CA MET A 1 2.66 23.77 -20.42
C MET A 1 2.52 22.26 -20.33
N LYS A 2 2.99 21.54 -21.34
CA LYS A 2 2.91 20.06 -21.39
C LYS A 2 4.07 19.51 -20.55
N ASN A 3 3.78 18.95 -19.37
CA ASN A 3 4.78 18.24 -18.59
C ASN A 3 5.05 16.90 -19.29
N THR A 4 6.21 16.78 -19.89
CA THR A 4 6.73 15.52 -20.44
C THR A 4 7.13 14.64 -19.26
N ILE A 5 6.25 13.72 -18.89
CA ILE A 5 6.53 12.61 -17.97
C ILE A 5 7.56 11.72 -18.68
N ALA A 6 8.64 11.34 -17.99
CA ALA A 6 9.60 10.38 -18.50
C ALA A 6 8.84 9.13 -19.01
N PRO A 7 9.19 8.59 -20.19
CA PRO A 7 8.51 7.40 -20.69
C PRO A 7 8.58 6.28 -19.66
N LEU A 8 7.44 5.64 -19.38
CA LEU A 8 7.38 4.38 -18.63
C LEU A 8 8.39 3.45 -19.31
N ARG A 9 9.53 3.19 -18.67
CA ARG A 9 10.42 2.14 -19.14
C ARG A 9 9.63 0.85 -19.11
N GLN A 10 9.80 -0.01 -20.12
CA GLN A 10 9.45 -1.41 -19.94
C GLN A 10 10.18 -1.87 -18.68
N GLU A 11 9.40 -2.27 -17.67
CA GLU A 11 9.95 -2.72 -16.41
C GLU A 11 10.89 -3.88 -16.72
N PRO A 12 12.14 -3.88 -16.24
CA PRO A 12 12.88 -5.13 -16.19
C PRO A 12 12.00 -6.11 -15.40
N GLU A 13 11.76 -7.31 -15.94
CA GLU A 13 11.06 -8.32 -15.15
C GLU A 13 11.85 -8.47 -13.86
N PRO A 14 11.24 -8.16 -12.71
CA PRO A 14 11.93 -8.35 -11.46
C PRO A 14 12.22 -9.83 -11.32
N GLU A 15 13.49 -10.20 -11.08
CA GLU A 15 13.92 -11.59 -10.82
C GLU A 15 13.42 -12.02 -9.43
N VAL A 16 12.11 -11.95 -9.21
CA VAL A 16 11.43 -12.51 -8.04
C VAL A 16 11.11 -13.94 -8.38
N ASP A 17 11.72 -14.85 -7.64
CA ASP A 17 11.43 -16.27 -7.70
C ASP A 17 9.95 -16.50 -7.32
N ARG A 18 9.10 -16.66 -8.34
CA ARG A 18 7.66 -16.83 -8.18
C ARG A 18 7.30 -18.15 -7.49
N ASP A 19 8.24 -19.09 -7.41
CA ASP A 19 8.07 -20.36 -6.70
C ASP A 19 8.36 -20.22 -5.19
N LYS A 20 8.92 -19.08 -4.76
CA LYS A 20 9.18 -18.77 -3.34
C LYS A 20 8.20 -17.73 -2.81
N GLN A 21 6.93 -18.12 -2.67
CA GLN A 21 5.89 -17.27 -2.07
C GLN A 21 5.75 -17.55 -0.56
N VAL A 22 5.56 -16.47 0.21
CA VAL A 22 5.14 -16.55 1.60
C VAL A 22 3.66 -16.17 1.67
N THR A 23 2.84 -17.06 2.20
CA THR A 23 1.43 -16.76 2.49
C THR A 23 1.31 -16.33 3.94
N LEU A 24 0.70 -15.17 4.16
CA LEU A 24 0.41 -14.63 5.48
C LEU A 24 -1.10 -14.54 5.69
N GLU A 25 -1.55 -14.86 6.89
CA GLU A 25 -2.92 -14.62 7.34
C GLU A 25 -2.88 -13.49 8.39
N THR A 26 -3.66 -12.43 8.15
CA THR A 26 -3.82 -11.31 9.08
C THR A 26 -5.30 -11.09 9.39
N TRP A 27 -5.59 -10.61 10.60
CA TRP A 27 -6.93 -10.27 11.04
C TRP A 27 -6.96 -8.81 11.46
N HIS A 28 -7.94 -8.07 10.97
CA HIS A 28 -8.14 -6.66 11.31
C HIS A 28 -9.52 -6.50 11.94
N SER A 29 -9.60 -5.78 13.07
CA SER A 29 -10.88 -5.49 13.71
C SER A 29 -11.73 -4.60 12.79
N LEU A 30 -13.06 -4.76 12.87
CA LEU A 30 -13.99 -4.00 12.01
C LEU A 30 -13.91 -2.49 12.24
N ASP A 31 -13.63 -2.07 13.46
CA ASP A 31 -13.40 -0.67 13.81
C ASP A 31 -12.00 -0.16 13.41
N GLY A 32 -11.15 -1.03 12.87
CA GLY A 32 -9.83 -0.71 12.38
C GLY A 32 -8.77 -0.44 13.45
N LYS A 33 -9.09 -0.67 14.73
CA LYS A 33 -8.22 -0.33 15.87
C LYS A 33 -7.26 -1.43 16.28
N GLN A 34 -7.44 -2.66 15.82
CA GLN A 34 -6.60 -3.80 16.20
C GLN A 34 -6.25 -4.65 14.97
N THR A 35 -5.05 -5.20 15.01
CA THR A 35 -4.59 -6.23 14.07
C THR A 35 -4.11 -7.45 14.83
N ALA A 36 -4.17 -8.60 14.18
CA ALA A 36 -3.53 -9.81 14.63
C ALA A 36 -2.78 -10.48 13.48
N LEU A 37 -1.62 -11.05 13.78
CA LEU A 37 -0.81 -11.84 12.85
C LEU A 37 -0.23 -13.07 13.56
N ASP A 38 0.00 -14.14 12.82
CA ASP A 38 0.80 -15.27 13.31
C ASP A 38 2.29 -14.86 13.33
N ASP A 39 3.00 -15.15 14.42
CA ASP A 39 4.43 -14.88 14.57
C ASP A 39 5.35 -15.86 13.80
N GLY A 40 4.76 -16.74 12.99
CA GLY A 40 5.44 -17.80 12.26
C GLY A 40 5.75 -19.03 13.12
N ARG A 41 5.35 -19.02 14.40
CA ARG A 41 5.49 -20.13 15.35
C ARG A 41 4.14 -20.66 15.82
N GLY A 42 3.05 -20.24 15.18
CA GLY A 42 1.69 -20.63 15.55
C GLY A 42 1.12 -19.82 16.71
N LYS A 43 1.80 -18.74 17.13
CA LYS A 43 1.29 -17.84 18.17
C LYS A 43 0.74 -16.59 17.52
N LEU A 44 -0.51 -16.27 17.89
CA LEU A 44 -1.15 -15.05 17.44
C LEU A 44 -0.68 -13.84 18.27
N VAL A 45 -0.15 -12.84 17.58
CA VAL A 45 0.25 -11.55 18.15
C VAL A 45 -0.82 -10.54 17.81
N ILE A 46 -1.46 -9.98 18.85
CA ILE A 46 -2.50 -8.95 18.72
C ILE A 46 -1.87 -7.61 19.10
N ALA A 47 -2.04 -6.60 18.26
CA ALA A 47 -1.53 -5.26 18.48
C ALA A 47 -2.60 -4.20 18.14
N PRO A 48 -2.60 -3.05 18.83
CA PRO A 48 -3.37 -1.91 18.35
C PRO A 48 -2.81 -1.44 17.01
N VAL A 49 -3.70 -0.99 16.13
CA VAL A 49 -3.29 -0.20 14.97
C VAL A 49 -2.79 1.15 15.51
N GLY A 50 -1.62 1.58 15.04
CA GLY A 50 -0.99 2.83 15.45
C GLY A 50 -1.85 4.05 15.13
N PRO A 51 -1.40 5.26 15.53
CA PRO A 51 -2.12 6.49 15.21
C PRO A 51 -2.29 6.64 13.70
N GLY A 52 -3.48 7.08 13.28
CA GLY A 52 -3.81 7.23 11.86
C GLY A 52 -5.31 7.16 11.61
N VAL A 53 -5.68 7.31 10.34
CA VAL A 53 -7.06 7.13 9.88
C VAL A 53 -7.43 5.65 9.90
N THR A 54 -8.59 5.32 10.47
CA THR A 54 -9.14 3.96 10.54
C THR A 54 -10.29 3.73 9.54
N SER A 55 -10.71 2.47 9.37
CA SER A 55 -11.93 2.15 8.59
C SER A 55 -13.17 2.90 9.10
N ALA A 56 -13.30 3.06 10.42
CA ALA A 56 -14.42 3.77 11.03
C ALA A 56 -14.42 5.27 10.68
N ASP A 57 -13.24 5.89 10.69
CA ASP A 57 -13.10 7.32 10.36
C ASP A 57 -13.48 7.59 8.90
N LEU A 58 -13.16 6.67 7.99
CA LEU A 58 -13.52 6.78 6.57
C LEU A 58 -15.00 6.49 6.30
N GLY A 59 -15.68 5.72 7.15
CA GLY A 59 -17.12 5.48 7.04
C GLY A 59 -17.98 6.69 7.44
N THR A 60 -17.39 7.74 8.04
CA THR A 60 -18.14 8.92 8.49
C THR A 60 -18.48 9.83 7.31
N ALA A 61 -19.73 10.27 7.19
CA ALA A 61 -20.13 11.17 6.11
C ALA A 61 -19.45 12.57 6.21
N PRO A 62 -19.13 13.24 5.09
CA PRO A 62 -19.34 12.78 3.72
C PRO A 62 -18.30 11.74 3.26
N VAL A 63 -18.73 10.77 2.46
CA VAL A 63 -17.86 9.70 1.91
C VAL A 63 -17.57 10.03 0.44
N THR A 64 -16.72 11.03 0.19
CA THR A 64 -16.34 11.50 -1.16
C THR A 64 -14.83 11.41 -1.39
N PRO A 65 -14.35 11.33 -2.64
CA PRO A 65 -12.93 11.24 -2.94
C PRO A 65 -12.10 12.38 -2.33
N GLU A 66 -12.61 13.60 -2.40
CA GLU A 66 -11.96 14.80 -1.87
C GLU A 66 -11.87 14.76 -0.35
N GLU A 67 -12.94 14.30 0.31
CA GLU A 67 -12.97 14.17 1.76
C GLU A 67 -12.01 13.08 2.25
N MET A 68 -11.89 11.97 1.52
CA MET A 68 -10.90 10.92 1.83
C MET A 68 -9.48 11.48 1.84
N ILE A 69 -9.11 12.24 0.79
CA ILE A 69 -7.79 12.88 0.70
C ILE A 69 -7.60 13.90 1.82
N SER A 70 -8.63 14.69 2.10
CA SER A 70 -8.60 15.69 3.17
C SER A 70 -8.31 15.05 4.53
N ARG A 71 -9.05 14.00 4.91
CA ARG A 71 -8.88 13.29 6.20
C ARG A 71 -7.52 12.61 6.32
N ILE A 72 -7.12 11.88 5.28
CA ILE A 72 -5.81 11.21 5.25
C ILE A 72 -4.69 12.26 5.33
N GLY A 73 -4.81 13.33 4.56
CA GLY A 73 -3.88 14.45 4.60
C GLY A 73 -3.78 15.09 5.99
N ALA A 74 -4.90 15.37 6.64
CA ALA A 74 -4.93 15.93 7.99
C ALA A 74 -4.28 14.99 9.02
N SER A 75 -4.53 13.68 8.91
CA SER A 75 -3.87 12.68 9.77
C SER A 75 -2.37 12.62 9.55
N ILE A 76 -1.92 12.74 8.30
CA ILE A 76 -0.50 12.81 7.94
C ILE A 76 0.14 14.08 8.48
N ASP A 77 -0.54 15.22 8.40
CA ASP A 77 -0.02 16.50 8.87
C ASP A 77 0.03 16.56 10.41
N ALA A 78 -0.87 15.84 11.09
CA ALA A 78 -0.89 15.71 12.54
C ALA A 78 0.14 14.70 13.08
N THR A 79 0.69 13.84 12.24
CA THR A 79 1.68 12.83 12.62
C THR A 79 3.07 13.34 12.25
N PRO A 80 3.96 13.62 13.22
CA PRO A 80 5.32 14.02 12.92
C PRO A 80 6.00 12.96 12.04
N ALA A 81 6.80 13.40 11.07
CA ALA A 81 7.71 12.49 10.39
C ALA A 81 8.56 11.78 11.45
N SER A 82 8.44 10.46 11.51
CA SER A 82 9.22 9.61 12.39
C SER A 82 10.68 9.59 11.92
N ALA A 83 11.58 9.09 12.77
CA ALA A 83 12.97 8.86 12.36
C ALA A 83 13.11 7.82 11.23
N PHE A 84 12.04 7.07 10.95
CA PHE A 84 11.94 6.15 9.82
C PHE A 84 11.35 6.80 8.57
N ASP A 85 10.71 7.96 8.70
CA ASP A 85 10.26 8.74 7.56
C ASP A 85 11.47 9.45 6.96
N GLU A 86 11.75 9.10 5.71
CA GLU A 86 12.92 9.63 5.03
C GLU A 86 12.67 11.08 4.64
N ALA A 87 13.71 11.92 4.75
CA ALA A 87 13.61 13.36 4.48
C ALA A 87 13.04 13.72 3.09
N HIS A 88 13.06 12.77 2.14
CA HIS A 88 12.63 12.96 0.77
C HIS A 88 11.19 12.49 0.49
N VAL A 89 10.52 11.84 1.46
CA VAL A 89 9.16 11.34 1.28
C VAL A 89 8.19 12.52 1.28
N THR A 90 7.57 12.74 0.13
CA THR A 90 6.63 13.85 -0.07
C THR A 90 5.30 13.59 0.64
N ARG A 91 4.52 14.65 0.89
CA ARG A 91 3.18 14.50 1.46
C ARG A 91 2.27 13.65 0.56
N GLN A 92 2.36 13.81 -0.76
CA GLN A 92 1.56 13.08 -1.74
C GLN A 92 1.89 11.58 -1.73
N GLU A 93 3.18 11.24 -1.60
CA GLU A 93 3.65 9.88 -1.42
C GLU A 93 3.08 9.25 -0.14
N ARG A 94 3.13 9.96 0.98
CA ARG A 94 2.52 9.46 2.23
C ARG A 94 1.02 9.24 2.08
N ILE A 95 0.30 10.12 1.39
CA ILE A 95 -1.14 9.92 1.12
C ILE A 95 -1.34 8.66 0.28
N PHE A 96 -0.58 8.49 -0.81
CA PHE A 96 -0.69 7.32 -1.67
C PHE A 96 -0.41 6.01 -0.92
N LEU A 97 0.68 5.96 -0.16
CA LEU A 97 1.05 4.79 0.66
C LEU A 97 0.03 4.52 1.77
N THR A 98 -0.55 5.57 2.37
CA THR A 98 -1.63 5.42 3.36
C THR A 98 -2.87 4.80 2.72
N ILE A 99 -3.27 5.25 1.53
CA ILE A 99 -4.40 4.63 0.80
C ILE A 99 -4.09 3.16 0.47
N SER A 100 -2.87 2.83 0.04
CA SER A 100 -2.44 1.45 -0.20
C SER A 100 -2.58 0.57 1.05
N SER A 101 -2.11 1.04 2.20
CA SER A 101 -2.23 0.36 3.49
C SER A 101 -3.69 0.16 3.91
N LEU A 102 -4.53 1.19 3.74
CA LEU A 102 -5.97 1.11 4.04
C LEU A 102 -6.68 0.08 3.15
N LEU A 103 -6.41 0.08 1.84
CA LEU A 103 -7.04 -0.83 0.89
C LEU A 103 -6.65 -2.29 1.11
N SER A 104 -5.40 -2.53 1.49
CA SER A 104 -4.85 -3.87 1.73
C SER A 104 -5.19 -4.44 3.10
N GLY A 105 -5.17 -3.60 4.14
CA GLY A 105 -5.29 -4.04 5.53
C GLY A 105 -6.65 -3.82 6.18
N GLN A 106 -7.42 -2.80 5.80
CA GLN A 106 -8.59 -2.40 6.60
C GLN A 106 -9.92 -2.94 6.03
N PRO A 107 -10.87 -3.38 6.88
CA PRO A 107 -12.21 -3.73 6.46
C PRO A 107 -13.03 -2.45 6.17
N LEU A 108 -12.90 -1.96 4.95
CA LEU A 108 -13.58 -0.75 4.48
C LEU A 108 -15.02 -1.03 4.05
N ALA A 109 -15.94 -0.13 4.41
CA ALA A 109 -17.27 -0.08 3.81
C ALA A 109 -17.17 0.13 2.29
N ALA A 110 -18.15 -0.36 1.53
CA ALA A 110 -18.09 -0.39 0.06
C ALA A 110 -17.99 1.02 -0.55
N ASP A 111 -18.71 1.98 0.02
CA ASP A 111 -18.67 3.39 -0.36
C ASP A 111 -17.31 4.05 -0.03
N ALA A 112 -16.76 3.81 1.16
CA ALA A 112 -15.43 4.29 1.55
C ALA A 112 -14.33 3.72 0.63
N ARG A 113 -14.39 2.42 0.33
CA ARG A 113 -13.47 1.78 -0.62
C ARG A 113 -13.58 2.41 -2.01
N ALA A 114 -14.80 2.63 -2.51
CA ALA A 114 -15.02 3.28 -3.80
C ALA A 114 -14.51 4.73 -3.82
N ALA A 115 -14.70 5.48 -2.74
CA ALA A 115 -14.21 6.85 -2.60
C ALA A 115 -12.67 6.89 -2.58
N LEU A 116 -11.99 5.99 -1.88
CA LEU A 116 -10.53 5.87 -1.90
C LEU A 116 -9.99 5.54 -3.30
N PHE A 117 -10.63 4.63 -4.04
CA PHE A 117 -10.21 4.33 -5.41
C PHE A 117 -10.35 5.55 -6.34
N ARG A 118 -11.45 6.30 -6.20
CA ARG A 118 -11.66 7.54 -6.96
C ARG A 118 -10.76 8.69 -6.50
N ALA A 119 -10.23 8.63 -5.29
CA ALA A 119 -9.28 9.60 -4.76
C ALA A 119 -7.86 9.43 -5.33
N LEU A 120 -7.43 8.20 -5.62
CA LEU A 120 -6.09 7.93 -6.17
C LEU A 120 -5.68 8.83 -7.35
N PRO A 121 -6.48 9.01 -8.42
CA PRO A 121 -6.12 9.87 -9.55
C PRO A 121 -6.12 11.37 -9.22
N LEU A 122 -6.68 11.79 -8.08
CA LEU A 122 -6.65 13.19 -7.63
C LEU A 122 -5.34 13.54 -6.91
N ILE A 123 -4.55 12.55 -6.51
CA ILE A 123 -3.24 12.77 -5.90
C ILE A 123 -2.26 13.19 -7.00
N GLN A 124 -1.68 14.38 -6.84
CA GLN A 124 -0.67 14.87 -7.76
C GLN A 124 0.52 13.89 -7.83
N GLY A 125 0.89 13.48 -9.05
CA GLY A 125 1.99 12.54 -9.30
C GLY A 125 1.54 11.10 -9.50
N VAL A 126 0.26 10.76 -9.25
CA VAL A 126 -0.27 9.44 -9.55
C VAL A 126 -0.52 9.28 -11.05
N ALA A 127 -0.01 8.17 -11.60
CA ALA A 127 -0.27 7.71 -12.96
C ALA A 127 -1.10 6.43 -12.97
N VAL A 128 -1.65 6.07 -14.13
CA VAL A 128 -2.38 4.80 -14.33
C VAL A 128 -1.63 3.93 -15.33
N LYS A 129 -1.41 2.68 -14.96
CA LYS A 129 -0.75 1.65 -15.78
C LYS A 129 -1.73 0.51 -16.05
N GLN A 130 -1.94 0.21 -17.33
CA GLN A 130 -2.78 -0.90 -17.77
C GLN A 130 -1.98 -2.20 -17.79
N GLY A 131 -2.65 -3.33 -17.55
CA GLY A 131 -2.03 -4.66 -17.67
C GLY A 131 -1.04 -5.00 -16.56
N ALA A 132 -1.15 -4.36 -15.39
CA ALA A 132 -0.36 -4.70 -14.21
C ALA A 132 -0.66 -6.12 -13.74
N VAL A 133 0.33 -6.80 -13.16
CA VAL A 133 0.23 -8.21 -12.73
C VAL A 133 0.53 -8.30 -11.24
N ASP A 134 -0.41 -8.85 -10.47
CA ASP A 134 -0.17 -9.10 -9.05
C ASP A 134 0.69 -10.37 -8.82
N ALA A 135 1.08 -10.63 -7.57
CA ALA A 135 1.93 -11.78 -7.27
C ALA A 135 1.29 -13.14 -7.63
N ALA A 136 -0.04 -13.22 -7.71
CA ALA A 136 -0.79 -14.41 -8.11
C ALA A 136 -0.95 -14.54 -9.64
N GLY A 137 -0.36 -13.63 -10.42
CA GLY A 137 -0.45 -13.64 -11.89
C GLY A 137 -1.74 -13.09 -12.46
N ARG A 138 -2.59 -12.43 -11.64
CA ARG A 138 -3.84 -11.84 -12.10
C ARG A 138 -3.56 -10.48 -12.72
N HIS A 139 -4.14 -10.23 -13.89
CA HIS A 139 -4.01 -8.95 -14.59
C HIS A 139 -5.02 -7.92 -14.07
N GLY A 140 -4.58 -6.67 -13.98
CA GLY A 140 -5.36 -5.55 -13.50
C GLY A 140 -4.89 -4.19 -14.02
N VAL A 141 -5.39 -3.15 -13.37
CA VAL A 141 -4.99 -1.75 -13.56
C VAL A 141 -4.21 -1.32 -12.32
N ALA A 142 -3.06 -0.69 -12.49
CA ALA A 142 -2.29 -0.13 -11.39
C ALA A 142 -2.43 1.38 -11.33
N PHE A 143 -2.64 1.90 -10.12
CA PHE A 143 -2.31 3.29 -9.79
C PHE A 143 -0.86 3.32 -9.33
N VAL A 144 -0.07 4.23 -9.88
CA VAL A 144 1.39 4.25 -9.73
C VAL A 144 1.82 5.58 -9.15
N TYR A 145 2.58 5.55 -8.08
CA TYR A 145 3.28 6.72 -7.56
C TYR A 145 4.79 6.46 -7.59
N THR A 146 5.57 7.40 -8.13
CA THR A 146 7.03 7.33 -8.13
C THR A 146 7.60 8.42 -7.24
N GLY A 147 8.09 8.02 -6.08
CA GLY A 147 8.82 8.88 -5.16
C GLY A 147 10.29 9.03 -5.56
N ALA A 148 11.10 9.56 -4.64
CA ALA A 148 12.54 9.76 -4.88
C ALA A 148 13.33 8.45 -4.96
N TYR A 149 12.88 7.42 -4.24
CA TYR A 149 13.60 6.15 -4.10
C TYR A 149 12.78 4.94 -4.55
N GLU A 150 11.45 4.97 -4.41
CA GLU A 150 10.57 3.84 -4.72
C GLU A 150 9.49 4.23 -5.72
N ARG A 151 9.14 3.31 -6.62
CA ARG A 151 7.87 3.30 -7.34
C ARG A 151 6.95 2.29 -6.68
N SER A 152 5.77 2.73 -6.25
CA SER A 152 4.77 1.89 -5.61
C SER A 152 3.50 1.84 -6.45
N GLU A 153 2.88 0.66 -6.51
CA GLU A 153 1.69 0.36 -7.30
C GLU A 153 0.58 -0.22 -6.44
N ILE A 154 -0.65 0.28 -6.62
CA ILE A 154 -1.88 -0.31 -6.11
C ILE A 154 -2.58 -0.98 -7.29
N ILE A 155 -2.66 -2.31 -7.29
CA ILE A 155 -3.21 -3.11 -8.39
C ILE A 155 -4.66 -3.45 -8.08
N VAL A 156 -5.55 -3.14 -9.02
CA VAL A 156 -6.99 -3.43 -8.93
C VAL A 156 -7.47 -4.22 -10.14
N SER A 157 -8.52 -5.01 -9.96
CA SER A 157 -9.18 -5.74 -11.04
C SER A 157 -9.87 -4.78 -12.00
N ALA A 158 -9.67 -4.95 -13.30
CA ALA A 158 -10.32 -4.12 -14.31
C ALA A 158 -11.84 -4.37 -14.40
N GLN A 159 -12.32 -5.50 -13.89
CA GLN A 159 -13.73 -5.94 -14.03
C GLN A 159 -14.63 -5.32 -12.95
N ASP A 160 -14.16 -5.35 -11.71
CA ASP A 160 -14.95 -5.01 -10.51
C ASP A 160 -14.20 -4.06 -9.56
N TYR A 161 -13.03 -3.55 -9.97
CA TYR A 161 -12.19 -2.64 -9.20
C TYR A 161 -11.81 -3.16 -7.81
N ARG A 162 -11.90 -4.47 -7.55
CA ARG A 162 -11.42 -5.04 -6.29
C ARG A 162 -9.90 -4.91 -6.19
N PHE A 163 -9.40 -4.67 -4.98
CA PHE A 163 -7.97 -4.68 -4.70
C PHE A 163 -7.41 -6.09 -5.00
N LEU A 164 -6.36 -6.15 -5.81
CA LEU A 164 -5.67 -7.38 -6.16
C LEU A 164 -4.37 -7.54 -5.39
N GLY A 165 -3.63 -6.46 -5.17
CA GLY A 165 -2.34 -6.49 -4.51
C GLY A 165 -1.55 -5.21 -4.74
N THR A 166 -0.26 -5.27 -4.40
CA THR A 166 0.69 -4.19 -4.61
C THR A 166 1.92 -4.67 -5.37
N TYR A 167 2.60 -3.74 -6.02
CA TYR A 167 3.97 -3.91 -6.49
C TYR A 167 4.79 -2.70 -6.05
N GLY A 168 6.06 -2.90 -5.74
CA GLY A 168 6.98 -1.84 -5.33
C GLY A 168 8.38 -2.18 -5.80
N GLU A 169 9.09 -1.20 -6.37
CA GLU A 169 10.49 -1.34 -6.74
C GLU A 169 11.31 -0.08 -6.45
N THR A 170 12.59 -0.24 -6.21
CA THR A 170 13.53 0.87 -6.12
C THR A 170 13.74 1.50 -7.49
N VAL A 171 13.76 2.84 -7.56
CA VAL A 171 14.02 3.60 -8.79
C VAL A 171 15.35 4.34 -8.77
N ALA A 172 16.02 4.35 -7.62
CA ALA A 172 17.34 4.94 -7.43
C ALA A 172 18.21 4.04 -6.53
N ASP A 173 19.53 4.14 -6.69
CA ASP A 173 20.48 3.55 -5.76
C ASP A 173 20.38 4.26 -4.41
N ARG A 174 20.48 3.49 -3.33
CA ARG A 174 20.48 4.03 -1.98
C ARG A 174 21.36 3.26 -1.04
N THR A 175 22.14 4.00 -0.27
CA THR A 175 22.95 3.45 0.83
C THR A 175 22.27 3.71 2.16
N PHE A 176 22.10 2.65 2.94
CA PHE A 176 21.59 2.68 4.31
C PHE A 176 22.76 2.51 5.27
N ASP A 177 22.82 3.37 6.29
CA ASP A 177 23.69 3.18 7.43
C ASP A 177 23.06 2.17 8.38
N LEU A 178 23.80 1.11 8.69
CA LEU A 178 23.37 0.05 9.60
C LEU A 178 24.04 0.21 10.97
N PRO A 179 23.41 -0.33 12.04
CA PRO A 179 24.05 -0.40 13.35
C PRO A 179 25.45 -1.01 13.27
N GLY A 180 26.42 -0.38 13.92
CA GLY A 180 27.83 -0.81 13.89
C GLY A 180 28.68 -0.19 12.77
N GLY A 181 28.16 0.81 12.05
CA GLY A 181 28.92 1.55 11.04
C GLY A 181 29.07 0.82 9.70
N ALA A 182 28.38 -0.31 9.55
CA ALA A 182 28.25 -0.96 8.26
C ALA A 182 27.32 -0.15 7.35
N THR A 183 27.55 -0.23 6.04
CA THR A 183 26.66 0.36 5.04
C THR A 183 26.13 -0.73 4.13
N HIS A 184 24.90 -0.57 3.67
CA HIS A 184 24.29 -1.47 2.69
C HIS A 184 23.68 -0.65 1.56
N THR A 185 24.11 -0.90 0.33
CA THR A 185 23.56 -0.25 -0.86
C THR A 185 22.55 -1.16 -1.54
N VAL A 186 21.31 -0.67 -1.65
CA VAL A 186 20.28 -1.24 -2.50
C VAL A 186 20.33 -0.51 -3.84
N LYS A 187 20.40 -1.26 -4.94
CA LYS A 187 20.44 -0.71 -6.30
C LYS A 187 19.04 -0.34 -6.79
N ALA A 188 18.96 0.53 -7.79
CA ALA A 188 17.73 0.73 -8.56
C ALA A 188 17.30 -0.56 -9.27
N GLY A 189 16.00 -0.74 -9.47
CA GLY A 189 15.40 -1.90 -10.14
C GLY A 189 15.18 -3.11 -9.23
N ILE A 190 15.31 -2.96 -7.91
CA ILE A 190 15.12 -4.02 -6.94
C ILE A 190 13.67 -4.01 -6.44
N PRO A 191 12.91 -5.11 -6.57
CA PRO A 191 11.59 -5.24 -5.98
C PRO A 191 11.65 -5.16 -4.45
N VAL A 192 10.79 -4.34 -3.88
CA VAL A 192 10.63 -4.20 -2.43
C VAL A 192 9.30 -4.76 -1.93
N ALA A 193 8.30 -4.86 -2.82
CA ALA A 193 7.04 -5.51 -2.52
C ALA A 193 6.44 -6.12 -3.79
N TRP A 194 5.89 -7.32 -3.67
CA TRP A 194 4.98 -7.87 -4.68
C TRP A 194 3.98 -8.76 -3.99
N THR A 195 2.71 -8.35 -3.95
CA THR A 195 1.69 -9.00 -3.14
C THR A 195 0.47 -9.36 -3.96
N ALA A 196 -0.31 -10.31 -3.45
CA ALA A 196 -1.63 -10.63 -3.96
C ALA A 196 -2.58 -10.91 -2.79
N GLN A 197 -3.72 -10.24 -2.76
CA GLN A 197 -4.82 -10.56 -1.86
C GLN A 197 -5.58 -11.76 -2.42
N LEU A 198 -5.38 -12.93 -1.81
CA LEU A 198 -5.99 -14.18 -2.23
C LEU A 198 -7.45 -14.28 -1.77
N ALA A 199 -7.72 -13.91 -0.51
CA ALA A 199 -9.04 -13.91 0.08
C ALA A 199 -9.17 -12.83 1.16
N ALA A 200 -10.39 -12.33 1.36
CA ALA A 200 -10.76 -11.46 2.47
C ALA A 200 -12.20 -11.78 2.90
N LYS A 201 -12.40 -12.13 4.17
CA LYS A 201 -13.71 -12.49 4.72
C LYS A 201 -13.83 -12.05 6.18
N VAL A 202 -15.05 -11.75 6.61
CA VAL A 202 -15.35 -11.45 8.01
C VAL A 202 -15.43 -12.76 8.78
N VAL A 203 -14.73 -12.82 9.91
CA VAL A 203 -14.73 -13.97 10.83
C VAL A 203 -15.04 -13.50 12.26
N GLY A 204 -15.51 -14.42 13.11
CA GLY A 204 -15.95 -14.07 14.46
C GLY A 204 -14.84 -13.73 15.46
N LYS A 205 -13.59 -14.13 15.20
CA LYS A 205 -12.44 -13.85 16.07
C LYS A 205 -11.10 -13.96 15.32
N PRO A 206 -10.03 -13.30 15.80
CA PRO A 206 -8.68 -13.51 15.30
C PRO A 206 -8.25 -14.99 15.39
N GLY A 207 -7.48 -15.47 14.41
CA GLY A 207 -7.07 -16.87 14.29
C GLY A 207 -8.11 -17.82 13.69
N ALA A 208 -9.35 -17.37 13.45
CA ALA A 208 -10.36 -18.16 12.76
C ALA A 208 -10.17 -18.10 11.23
N ARG A 209 -10.38 -19.23 10.56
CA ARG A 209 -10.44 -19.31 9.10
C ARG A 209 -11.90 -19.28 8.61
N PRO A 210 -12.17 -18.75 7.41
CA PRO A 210 -13.52 -18.63 6.87
C PRO A 210 -14.11 -19.90 6.25
#